data_AF-A0AAN7GZ27-F1
#
_entry.id   AF-A0AAN7GZ27-F1
#
_cell.length_a   1.000
_cell.length_b   1.000
_cell.length_c   1.000
_cell.angle_alpha   90.00
_cell.angle_beta   90.00
_cell.angle_gamma   90.00
#
_symmetry.space_group_name_H-M   'P 1'
#
loop_
_entity.id
_entity.type
_entity.pdbx_description
1 polymer ?
#
loop_
_entity_poly.entity_id
_entity_poly.type
_entity_poly.pdbx_seq_one_letter_code
_entity_poly.pdbx_strand_id
1 'polypeptide(L)'
;MHLKRKVPSLVDLCVRTAIDNVRYLGDVGETDLDLLEHILPHCTVDQLMHIENSTVGRDLSPVTDKLWKKFYEKQFGTENANLVMKRMKQNNASFKWVKLYEAKLKDVEEAQNKSLDRIRQLYKKEDARRQSRQVQLCSKVPPNNKRSYWGNGPGYNVSNVKSNLMKKAKIEFLKSQEVRNMAAVKKNAIQRHPCVSPFKSPSGIPSKGSASTSKQVKPSERRF
;
A
#
# COMPACT_ATOMS: atom_id res chain seq x y z
N MET A 1 44.06 31.73 -40.84
CA MET A 1 45.48 31.73 -40.47
C MET A 1 46.10 30.40 -40.89
N HIS A 2 47.18 30.41 -41.68
CA HIS A 2 47.83 29.16 -42.10
C HIS A 2 48.75 28.64 -40.99
N LEU A 3 48.28 27.66 -40.21
CA LEU A 3 49.16 26.84 -39.38
C LEU A 3 50.13 26.11 -40.30
N LYS A 4 51.43 26.44 -40.23
CA LYS A 4 52.48 25.70 -40.95
C LYS A 4 52.39 24.25 -40.48
N ARG A 5 51.93 23.36 -41.37
CA ARG A 5 51.78 21.92 -41.10
C ARG A 5 53.17 21.31 -40.93
N LYS A 6 53.68 21.31 -39.69
CA LYS A 6 54.79 20.44 -39.30
C LYS A 6 54.35 18.99 -39.55
N VAL A 7 55.24 18.17 -40.08
CA VAL A 7 55.01 16.72 -40.16
C VAL A 7 54.77 16.24 -38.72
N PRO A 8 53.64 15.57 -38.42
CA PRO A 8 53.37 15.10 -37.07
C PRO A 8 54.43 14.07 -36.64
N SER A 9 54.79 14.09 -35.36
CA SER A 9 55.62 13.04 -34.79
C SER A 9 54.91 11.69 -34.89
N LEU A 10 55.67 10.59 -34.89
CA LEU A 10 55.10 9.25 -34.76
C LEU A 10 54.24 9.15 -33.49
N VAL A 11 54.68 9.79 -32.41
CA VAL A 11 53.92 9.87 -31.15
C VAL A 11 52.59 10.59 -31.34
N ASP A 12 52.56 11.72 -32.06
CA ASP A 12 51.32 12.47 -32.34
C ASP A 12 50.32 11.63 -33.15
N LEU A 13 50.81 10.83 -34.09
CA LEU A 13 49.99 9.92 -34.89
C LEU A 13 49.40 8.79 -34.03
N CYS A 14 50.21 8.19 -33.16
CA CYS A 14 49.75 7.18 -32.21
C CYS A 14 48.72 7.74 -31.23
N VAL A 15 48.95 8.94 -30.67
CA VAL A 15 48.01 9.62 -29.76
C VAL A 15 46.67 9.91 -30.46
N ARG A 16 46.69 10.43 -31.70
CA ARG A 16 45.44 10.62 -32.48
C ARG A 16 44.71 9.31 -32.73
N THR A 17 45.43 8.27 -33.14
CA THR A 17 44.84 6.94 -33.37
C THR A 17 44.24 6.37 -32.08
N ALA A 18 44.87 6.59 -30.92
CA ALA A 18 44.33 6.21 -29.62
C ALA A 18 43.07 7.02 -29.25
N ILE A 19 43.05 8.34 -29.51
CA ILE A 19 41.88 9.21 -29.33
C ILE A 19 40.69 8.75 -30.20
N ASP A 20 40.94 8.39 -31.46
CA ASP A 20 39.89 7.88 -32.36
C ASP A 20 39.36 6.51 -31.90
N ASN A 21 40.19 5.72 -31.20
CA ASN A 21 39.88 4.36 -30.76
C ASN A 21 39.68 4.23 -29.23
N VAL A 22 39.37 5.31 -28.50
CA VAL A 22 39.18 5.31 -27.03
C VAL A 22 38.17 4.25 -26.54
N ARG A 23 37.20 3.86 -27.39
CA ARG A 23 36.23 2.81 -27.09
C ARG A 23 36.84 1.42 -26.83
N TYR A 24 38.07 1.20 -27.27
CA TYR A 24 38.80 -0.07 -27.12
C TYR A 24 39.93 0.02 -26.08
N LEU A 25 40.09 1.15 -25.40
CA LEU A 25 41.02 1.28 -24.28
C LEU A 25 40.41 0.60 -23.04
N GLY A 26 41.12 -0.41 -22.53
CA GLY A 26 40.80 -1.11 -21.29
C GLY A 26 41.86 -0.79 -20.23
N ASP A 27 42.74 -1.75 -19.94
CA ASP A 27 43.87 -1.53 -19.05
C ASP A 27 44.93 -0.62 -19.71
N VAL A 28 45.31 0.44 -18.99
CA VAL A 28 46.37 1.39 -19.38
C VAL A 28 47.46 1.50 -18.31
N GLY A 29 47.53 0.56 -17.36
CA GLY A 29 48.47 0.56 -16.24
C GLY A 29 49.94 0.67 -16.65
N GLU A 30 50.33 0.09 -17.79
CA GLU A 30 51.70 0.16 -18.33
C GLU A 30 51.99 1.43 -19.16
N THR A 31 50.98 2.28 -19.43
CA THR A 31 51.16 3.48 -20.27
C THR A 31 51.77 4.64 -19.47
N ASP A 32 52.53 5.51 -20.15
CA ASP A 32 53.11 6.69 -19.51
C ASP A 32 52.03 7.74 -19.13
N LEU A 33 52.21 8.41 -17.99
CA LEU A 33 51.25 9.38 -17.46
C LEU A 33 51.12 10.60 -18.38
N ASP A 34 52.21 11.02 -19.01
CA ASP A 34 52.23 12.16 -19.93
C ASP A 34 51.37 11.87 -21.18
N LEU A 35 51.43 10.65 -21.72
CA LEU A 35 50.56 10.24 -22.84
C LEU A 35 49.09 10.16 -22.41
N LEU A 36 48.83 9.68 -21.19
CA LEU A 36 47.49 9.61 -20.63
C LEU A 36 46.89 11.01 -20.38
N GLU A 37 47.68 12.02 -19.99
CA GLU A 37 47.19 13.41 -19.86
C GLU A 37 46.76 14.01 -21.21
N HIS A 38 47.24 13.48 -22.35
CA HIS A 38 46.80 13.89 -23.69
C HIS A 38 45.61 13.07 -24.23
N ILE A 39 45.53 11.77 -23.93
CA ILE A 39 44.47 10.88 -24.47
C ILE A 39 43.20 10.95 -23.61
N LEU A 40 43.33 10.85 -22.27
CA LEU A 40 42.18 10.75 -21.36
C LEU A 40 41.22 11.96 -21.34
N PRO A 41 41.61 13.22 -21.63
CA PRO A 41 40.66 14.33 -21.74
C PRO A 41 39.60 14.15 -22.84
N HIS A 42 39.85 13.28 -23.82
CA HIS A 42 38.92 12.98 -24.91
C HIS A 42 37.94 11.83 -24.58
N CYS A 43 38.11 11.16 -23.45
CA CYS A 43 37.22 10.09 -23.00
C CYS A 43 35.82 10.61 -22.63
N THR A 44 34.80 9.76 -22.83
CA THR A 44 33.49 9.88 -22.19
C THR A 44 33.59 9.42 -20.73
N VAL A 45 32.69 9.87 -19.87
CA VAL A 45 32.65 9.45 -18.45
C VAL A 45 32.65 7.93 -18.30
N ASP A 46 31.80 7.23 -19.05
CA ASP A 46 31.67 5.78 -18.97
C ASP A 46 32.94 5.05 -19.43
N GLN A 47 33.68 5.64 -20.38
CA GLN A 47 34.96 5.12 -20.85
C GLN A 47 36.05 5.32 -19.81
N LEU A 48 36.11 6.50 -19.17
CA LEU A 48 37.07 6.76 -18.09
C LEU A 48 36.79 5.87 -16.87
N MET A 49 35.52 5.65 -16.54
CA MET A 49 35.08 4.72 -15.50
C MET A 49 35.42 3.26 -15.85
N HIS A 50 35.31 2.87 -17.12
CA HIS A 50 35.73 1.53 -17.56
C HIS A 50 37.24 1.35 -17.41
N ILE A 51 38.04 2.32 -17.88
CA ILE A 51 39.50 2.30 -17.78
C ILE A 51 39.94 2.16 -16.32
N GLU A 52 39.44 2.99 -15.39
CA GLU A 52 39.80 2.91 -13.97
C GLU A 52 39.41 1.58 -13.30
N ASN A 53 38.31 0.95 -13.74
CA ASN A 53 37.90 -0.37 -13.24
C ASN A 53 38.69 -1.53 -13.88
N SER A 54 39.22 -1.34 -15.09
CA SER A 54 40.05 -2.31 -15.80
C SER A 54 41.52 -2.23 -15.43
N THR A 55 42.02 -1.08 -14.98
CA THR A 55 43.42 -0.90 -14.57
C THR A 55 43.67 -1.52 -13.20
N VAL A 56 44.51 -2.55 -13.14
CA VAL A 56 44.89 -3.22 -11.89
C VAL A 56 46.33 -2.87 -11.52
N GLY A 57 46.53 -2.35 -10.30
CA GLY A 57 47.87 -2.18 -9.71
C GLY A 57 48.54 -0.81 -9.86
N ARG A 58 47.96 0.14 -10.62
CA ARG A 58 48.49 1.52 -10.72
C ARG A 58 47.44 2.58 -10.41
N ASP A 59 47.79 3.54 -9.56
CA ASP A 59 46.95 4.70 -9.26
C ASP A 59 47.00 5.74 -10.40
N LEU A 60 45.95 5.79 -11.24
CA LEU A 60 45.77 6.83 -12.26
C LEU A 60 45.33 8.20 -11.69
N SER A 61 45.09 8.26 -10.39
CA SER A 61 44.57 9.42 -9.65
C SER A 61 45.23 10.78 -9.97
N PRO A 62 46.56 10.91 -10.22
CA PRO A 62 47.17 12.21 -10.53
C PRO A 62 46.64 12.87 -11.82
N VAL A 63 46.23 12.05 -12.79
CA VAL A 63 45.69 12.51 -14.08
C VAL A 63 44.16 12.52 -14.03
N THR A 64 43.55 11.43 -13.55
CA THR A 64 42.10 11.24 -13.64
C THR A 64 41.32 12.14 -12.67
N ASP A 65 41.83 12.44 -11.48
CA ASP A 65 41.09 13.22 -10.47
C ASP A 65 40.78 14.66 -10.97
N LYS A 66 41.70 15.26 -11.76
CA LYS A 66 41.48 16.52 -12.49
C LYS A 66 40.36 16.40 -13.53
N LEU A 67 40.27 15.27 -14.22
CA LEU A 67 39.26 15.00 -15.25
C LEU A 67 37.89 14.74 -14.63
N TRP A 68 37.85 13.92 -13.58
CA TRP A 68 36.64 13.64 -12.81
C TRP A 68 36.01 14.91 -12.22
N LYS A 69 36.82 15.86 -11.74
CA LYS A 69 36.30 17.19 -11.36
C LYS A 69 35.62 17.91 -12.54
N LYS A 70 36.25 17.95 -13.73
CA LYS A 70 35.66 18.56 -14.94
C LYS A 70 34.37 17.85 -15.37
N PHE A 71 34.31 16.53 -15.30
CA PHE A 71 33.10 15.76 -15.61
C PHE A 71 31.99 16.01 -14.59
N TYR A 72 32.33 16.12 -13.31
CA TYR A 72 31.39 16.47 -12.25
C TYR A 72 30.79 17.87 -12.48
N GLU A 73 31.63 18.86 -12.78
CA GLU A 73 31.19 20.22 -13.13
C GLU A 73 30.32 20.25 -14.40
N LYS A 74 30.62 19.41 -15.41
CA LYS A 74 29.83 19.30 -16.64
C LYS A 74 28.47 18.63 -16.44
N GLN A 75 28.37 17.62 -15.59
CA GLN A 75 27.14 16.84 -15.36
C GLN A 75 26.22 17.47 -14.30
N PHE A 76 26.79 17.94 -13.19
CA PHE A 76 26.04 18.43 -12.03
C PHE A 76 26.13 19.96 -11.85
N GLY A 77 26.94 20.65 -12.65
CA GLY A 77 27.14 22.10 -12.55
C GLY A 77 28.24 22.50 -11.54
N THR A 78 28.78 23.70 -11.77
CA THR A 78 29.86 24.30 -10.95
C THR A 78 29.45 24.51 -9.49
N GLU A 79 28.20 24.89 -9.23
CA GLU A 79 27.69 25.11 -7.87
C GLU A 79 27.77 23.86 -7.01
N ASN A 80 27.41 22.71 -7.57
CA ASN A 80 27.50 21.43 -6.85
C ASN A 80 28.96 21.03 -6.60
N ALA A 81 29.87 21.25 -7.56
CA ALA A 81 31.30 21.02 -7.36
C ALA A 81 31.89 21.93 -6.25
N ASN A 82 31.50 23.21 -6.24
CA ASN A 82 31.89 24.18 -5.21
C ASN A 82 31.35 23.80 -3.82
N LEU A 83 30.11 23.32 -3.73
CA LEU A 83 29.53 22.80 -2.48
C LEU A 83 30.27 21.57 -1.97
N VAL A 84 30.67 20.64 -2.85
CA VAL A 84 31.48 19.47 -2.49
C VAL A 84 32.86 19.90 -1.98
N MET A 85 33.57 20.78 -2.69
CA MET A 85 34.85 21.33 -2.23
C MET A 85 34.73 22.07 -0.89
N LYS A 86 33.63 22.80 -0.65
CA LYS A 86 33.37 23.48 0.63
C LYS A 86 33.18 22.47 1.77
N ARG A 87 32.42 21.39 1.56
CA ARG A 87 32.23 20.31 2.54
C ARG A 87 33.54 19.57 2.85
N MET A 88 34.35 19.29 1.83
CA MET A 88 35.68 18.66 2.01
C MET A 88 36.59 19.51 2.89
N LYS A 89 36.65 20.83 2.64
CA LYS A 89 37.40 21.78 3.46
C LYS A 89 36.87 21.90 4.90
N GLN A 90 35.55 21.85 5.09
CA GLN A 90 34.93 21.89 6.42
C GLN A 90 35.23 20.63 7.25
N ASN A 91 35.27 19.47 6.60
CA ASN A 91 35.48 18.18 7.26
C ASN A 91 36.96 17.73 7.28
N ASN A 92 37.89 18.55 6.78
CA ASN A 92 39.31 18.22 6.58
C ASN A 92 39.55 16.86 5.89
N ALA A 93 38.68 16.50 4.93
CA ALA A 93 38.68 15.18 4.31
C ALA A 93 38.85 15.28 2.79
N SER A 94 39.93 14.70 2.27
CA SER A 94 40.19 14.51 0.85
C SER A 94 39.62 13.17 0.37
N PHE A 95 38.73 13.19 -0.61
CA PHE A 95 38.20 12.01 -1.29
C PHE A 95 38.50 12.11 -2.80
N LYS A 96 38.78 10.98 -3.44
CA LYS A 96 38.89 10.89 -4.91
C LYS A 96 37.56 11.31 -5.55
N TRP A 97 37.60 12.16 -6.59
CA TRP A 97 36.39 12.67 -7.27
C TRP A 97 35.55 11.54 -7.89
N VAL A 98 36.18 10.42 -8.28
CA VAL A 98 35.52 9.17 -8.71
C VAL A 98 34.41 8.76 -7.74
N LYS A 99 34.75 8.60 -6.45
CA LYS A 99 33.83 8.11 -5.41
C LYS A 99 32.70 9.10 -5.12
N LEU A 100 32.98 10.39 -5.26
CA LEU A 100 31.97 11.45 -5.15
C LEU A 100 30.98 11.40 -6.33
N TYR A 101 31.47 11.10 -7.54
CA TYR A 101 30.66 10.95 -8.74
C TYR A 101 29.75 9.72 -8.62
N GLU A 102 30.30 8.55 -8.25
CA GLU A 102 29.54 7.32 -7.99
C GLU A 102 28.45 7.51 -6.92
N ALA A 103 28.79 8.13 -5.79
CA ALA A 103 27.82 8.40 -4.72
C ALA A 103 26.69 9.32 -5.20
N LYS A 104 27.02 10.31 -6.04
CA LYS A 104 26.03 11.23 -6.62
C LYS A 104 25.16 10.60 -7.70
N LEU A 105 25.69 9.66 -8.48
CA LEU A 105 24.86 8.84 -9.37
C LEU A 105 23.83 8.02 -8.58
N LYS A 106 24.24 7.38 -7.48
CA LYS A 106 23.33 6.63 -6.59
C LYS A 106 22.26 7.52 -5.97
N ASP A 107 22.62 8.71 -5.48
CA ASP A 107 21.65 9.70 -4.97
C ASP A 107 20.58 10.07 -6.03
N VAL A 108 21.01 10.26 -7.29
CA VAL A 108 20.12 10.61 -8.41
C VAL A 108 19.24 9.43 -8.82
N GLU A 109 19.80 8.23 -8.94
CA GLU A 109 19.07 7.00 -9.25
C GLU A 109 18.01 6.70 -8.17
N GLU A 110 18.36 6.85 -6.89
CA GLU A 110 17.39 6.74 -5.80
C GLU A 110 16.27 7.77 -5.90
N ALA A 111 16.57 9.03 -6.22
CA ALA A 111 15.57 10.07 -6.39
C ALA A 111 14.64 9.79 -7.58
N GLN A 112 15.19 9.29 -8.70
CA GLN A 112 14.43 8.84 -9.86
C GLN A 112 13.53 7.66 -9.48
N ASN A 113 14.05 6.61 -8.85
CA ASN A 113 13.28 5.44 -8.42
C ASN A 113 12.14 5.82 -7.47
N LYS A 114 12.38 6.69 -6.47
CA LYS A 114 11.36 7.24 -5.58
C LYS A 114 10.25 7.99 -6.35
N SER A 115 10.60 8.71 -7.41
CA SER A 115 9.63 9.39 -8.28
C SER A 115 8.80 8.42 -9.13
N LEU A 116 9.44 7.39 -9.70
CA LEU A 116 8.79 6.34 -10.50
C LEU A 116 7.83 5.51 -9.65
N ASP A 117 8.22 5.15 -8.42
CA ASP A 117 7.35 4.44 -7.49
C ASP A 117 6.15 5.29 -7.04
N ARG A 118 6.33 6.60 -6.83
CA ARG A 118 5.21 7.51 -6.58
C ARG A 118 4.20 7.51 -7.74
N ILE A 119 4.68 7.55 -8.99
CA ILE A 119 3.84 7.48 -10.18
C ILE A 119 3.13 6.11 -10.25
N ARG A 120 3.86 5.01 -10.05
CA ARG A 120 3.33 3.64 -10.01
C ARG A 120 2.24 3.45 -8.94
N GLN A 121 2.40 4.05 -7.76
CA GLN A 121 1.39 4.04 -6.70
C GLN A 121 0.13 4.82 -7.09
N LEU A 122 0.25 5.97 -7.77
CA LEU A 122 -0.88 6.74 -8.25
C LEU A 122 -1.71 5.97 -9.28
N TYR A 123 -1.07 5.31 -10.25
CA TYR A 123 -1.76 4.43 -11.20
C TYR A 123 -2.49 3.28 -10.50
N LYS A 124 -1.82 2.52 -9.62
CA LYS A 124 -2.45 1.44 -8.84
C LYS A 124 -3.68 1.92 -8.04
N LYS A 125 -3.60 3.11 -7.44
CA LYS A 125 -4.72 3.72 -6.70
C LYS A 125 -5.88 4.10 -7.62
N GLU A 126 -5.59 4.62 -8.81
CA GLU A 126 -6.59 4.98 -9.80
C GLU A 126 -7.27 3.75 -10.41
N ASP A 127 -6.51 2.70 -10.70
CA ASP A 127 -7.06 1.43 -11.19
C ASP A 127 -7.94 0.76 -10.13
N ALA A 128 -7.54 0.75 -8.86
CA ALA A 128 -8.39 0.29 -7.76
C ALA A 128 -9.67 1.13 -7.60
N ARG A 129 -9.61 2.45 -7.87
CA ARG A 129 -10.78 3.35 -7.90
C ARG A 129 -11.72 3.04 -9.07
N ARG A 130 -11.18 2.57 -10.20
CA ARG A 130 -11.97 2.13 -11.37
C ARG A 130 -12.60 0.75 -11.13
N GLN A 131 -11.82 -0.22 -10.63
CA GLN A 131 -12.28 -1.57 -10.31
C GLN A 131 -13.36 -1.59 -9.22
N SER A 132 -13.30 -0.69 -8.23
CA SER A 132 -14.34 -0.58 -7.19
C SER A 132 -15.65 0.06 -7.70
N ARG A 133 -15.62 0.75 -8.85
CA ARG A 133 -16.82 1.26 -9.55
C ARG A 133 -17.36 0.27 -10.58
N GLN A 134 -16.58 -0.72 -10.98
CA GLN A 134 -16.98 -1.72 -11.95
C GLN A 134 -17.97 -2.71 -11.31
N VAL A 135 -18.99 -3.13 -12.06
CA VAL A 135 -19.96 -4.13 -11.61
C VAL A 135 -19.24 -5.46 -11.42
N GLN A 136 -19.07 -5.87 -10.16
CA GLN A 136 -18.48 -7.16 -9.82
C GLN A 136 -19.54 -8.25 -9.97
N LEU A 137 -19.25 -9.28 -10.78
CA LEU A 137 -20.15 -10.42 -10.94
C LEU A 137 -20.15 -11.23 -9.64
N CYS A 138 -21.29 -11.27 -8.95
CA CYS A 138 -21.38 -11.91 -7.65
C CYS A 138 -21.43 -13.45 -7.82
N SER A 139 -20.26 -14.10 -7.79
CA SER A 139 -20.12 -15.57 -7.90
C SER A 139 -20.69 -16.33 -6.70
N LYS A 140 -20.95 -15.63 -5.58
CA LYS A 140 -21.78 -16.15 -4.50
C LYS A 140 -23.22 -16.25 -4.98
N VAL A 141 -23.63 -17.48 -5.30
CA VAL A 141 -25.04 -17.89 -5.29
C VAL A 141 -25.65 -17.33 -3.99
N PRO A 142 -26.77 -16.57 -4.05
CA PRO A 142 -27.43 -16.08 -2.86
C PRO A 142 -27.68 -17.25 -1.92
N PRO A 143 -27.42 -17.14 -0.60
CA PRO A 143 -27.63 -18.25 0.31
C PRO A 143 -29.06 -18.75 0.15
N ASN A 144 -29.20 -20.01 -0.30
CA ASN A 144 -30.49 -20.68 -0.55
C ASN A 144 -31.18 -21.07 0.77
N ASN A 145 -31.27 -20.09 1.66
CA ASN A 145 -32.12 -20.14 2.80
C ASN A 145 -33.49 -19.70 2.28
N LYS A 146 -34.44 -20.63 2.20
CA LYS A 146 -35.84 -20.38 1.80
C LYS A 146 -36.52 -19.52 2.87
N ARG A 147 -36.13 -18.24 2.95
CA ARG A 147 -36.73 -17.25 3.83
C ARG A 147 -38.13 -17.03 3.30
N SER A 148 -39.12 -17.52 4.05
CA SER A 148 -40.53 -17.39 3.71
C SER A 148 -40.85 -15.93 3.39
N TYR A 149 -40.98 -15.63 2.09
CA TYR A 149 -41.76 -14.47 1.67
C TYR A 149 -43.15 -14.72 2.26
N TRP A 150 -43.61 -13.78 3.09
CA TRP A 150 -44.77 -13.91 3.99
C TRP A 150 -44.52 -14.80 5.22
N GLY A 151 -44.65 -14.20 6.41
CA GLY A 151 -44.73 -14.91 7.71
C GLY A 151 -43.64 -14.57 8.73
N ASN A 152 -44.03 -13.93 9.83
CA ASN A 152 -43.32 -13.82 11.12
C ASN A 152 -41.83 -13.39 11.14
N GLY A 153 -41.62 -12.07 11.17
CA GLY A 153 -40.58 -11.50 12.05
C GLY A 153 -40.95 -11.66 13.54
N PRO A 154 -40.10 -11.20 14.50
CA PRO A 154 -40.26 -11.45 15.93
C PRO A 154 -41.69 -11.19 16.44
N GLY A 155 -42.33 -12.24 16.94
CA GLY A 155 -43.78 -12.36 16.97
C GLY A 155 -44.49 -11.47 17.99
N TYR A 156 -45.01 -10.33 17.56
CA TYR A 156 -46.14 -9.69 18.23
C TYR A 156 -47.41 -10.45 17.86
N ASN A 157 -48.05 -11.16 18.79
CA ASN A 157 -49.27 -11.91 18.49
C ASN A 157 -50.46 -10.94 18.25
N VAL A 158 -50.72 -10.69 16.96
CA VAL A 158 -51.81 -9.84 16.45
C VAL A 158 -52.80 -10.59 15.56
N SER A 159 -52.75 -11.93 15.54
CA SER A 159 -53.69 -12.77 14.77
C SER A 159 -55.15 -12.52 15.14
N ASN A 160 -55.41 -12.18 16.40
CA ASN A 160 -56.75 -12.03 16.95
C ASN A 160 -57.38 -10.65 16.67
N VAL A 161 -56.72 -9.79 15.88
CA VAL A 161 -57.17 -8.42 15.59
C VAL A 161 -57.76 -8.35 14.17
N LYS A 162 -59.03 -7.96 14.06
CA LYS A 162 -59.81 -8.06 12.80
C LYS A 162 -59.37 -7.11 11.68
N SER A 163 -58.78 -5.93 11.97
CA SER A 163 -58.45 -4.92 10.95
C SER A 163 -56.97 -4.55 10.89
N ASN A 164 -56.47 -4.17 9.71
CA ASN A 164 -55.06 -3.83 9.48
C ASN A 164 -54.62 -2.57 10.26
N LEU A 165 -55.50 -1.58 10.40
CA LEU A 165 -55.25 -0.39 11.22
C LEU A 165 -55.02 -0.78 12.70
N MET A 166 -55.90 -1.62 13.25
CA MET A 166 -55.79 -2.03 14.66
C MET A 166 -54.62 -3.01 14.89
N LYS A 167 -54.22 -3.80 13.88
CA LYS A 167 -52.95 -4.56 13.92
C LYS A 167 -51.76 -3.61 14.01
N LYS A 168 -51.71 -2.56 13.18
CA LYS A 168 -50.63 -1.55 13.19
C LYS A 168 -50.56 -0.83 14.54
N ALA A 169 -51.69 -0.30 15.03
CA ALA A 169 -51.78 0.38 16.32
C ALA A 169 -51.34 -0.53 17.49
N LYS A 170 -51.74 -1.81 17.50
CA LYS A 170 -51.32 -2.76 18.54
C LYS A 170 -49.81 -3.07 18.48
N ILE A 171 -49.21 -3.16 17.29
CA ILE A 171 -47.75 -3.33 17.12
C ILE A 171 -47.01 -2.08 17.58
N GLU A 172 -47.52 -0.90 17.27
CA GLU A 172 -46.94 0.40 17.64
C GLU A 172 -46.98 0.61 19.16
N PHE A 173 -48.12 0.34 19.80
CA PHE A 173 -48.26 0.32 21.26
C PHE A 173 -47.27 -0.67 21.92
N LEU A 174 -47.17 -1.91 21.42
CA LEU A 174 -46.21 -2.90 21.95
C LEU A 174 -44.74 -2.53 21.71
N LYS A 175 -44.45 -1.60 20.79
CA LYS A 175 -43.11 -1.06 20.54
C LYS A 175 -42.83 0.25 21.28
N SER A 176 -43.85 0.88 21.87
CA SER A 176 -43.75 2.15 22.58
C SER A 176 -42.75 2.09 23.73
N GLN A 177 -42.17 3.24 24.06
CA GLN A 177 -41.20 3.35 25.15
C GLN A 177 -41.84 3.08 26.51
N GLU A 178 -43.12 3.42 26.69
CA GLU A 178 -43.90 3.17 27.91
C GLU A 178 -44.02 1.67 28.22
N VAL A 179 -44.40 0.85 27.23
CA VAL A 179 -44.51 -0.61 27.39
C VAL A 179 -43.14 -1.23 27.67
N ARG A 180 -42.06 -0.73 27.05
CA ARG A 180 -40.69 -1.15 27.34
C ARG A 180 -40.25 -0.79 28.76
N ASN A 181 -40.54 0.43 29.21
CA ASN A 181 -40.24 0.88 30.57
C ASN A 181 -41.01 0.04 31.60
N MET A 182 -42.29 -0.24 31.38
CA MET A 182 -43.10 -1.11 32.25
C MET A 182 -42.58 -2.54 32.29
N ALA A 183 -42.12 -3.10 31.16
CA ALA A 183 -41.50 -4.42 31.14
C ALA A 183 -40.17 -4.45 31.90
N ALA A 184 -39.34 -3.40 31.79
CA ALA A 184 -38.11 -3.26 32.55
C ALA A 184 -38.36 -3.13 34.05
N VAL A 185 -39.33 -2.31 34.47
CA VAL A 185 -39.74 -2.16 35.89
C VAL A 185 -40.23 -3.50 36.45
N LYS A 186 -41.07 -4.25 35.72
CA LYS A 186 -41.52 -5.59 36.16
C LYS A 186 -40.37 -6.59 36.26
N LYS A 187 -39.43 -6.59 35.31
CA LYS A 187 -38.22 -7.45 35.36
C LYS A 187 -37.35 -7.13 36.58
N ASN A 188 -37.17 -5.84 36.88
CA ASN A 188 -36.40 -5.38 38.03
C ASN A 188 -37.13 -5.65 39.37
N ALA A 189 -38.46 -5.66 39.39
CA ALA A 189 -39.25 -6.05 40.56
C ALA A 189 -39.06 -7.54 40.91
N ILE A 190 -39.08 -8.43 39.90
CA ILE A 190 -38.83 -9.87 40.09
C ILE A 190 -37.41 -10.14 40.64
N GLN A 191 -36.43 -9.30 40.30
CA GLN A 191 -35.06 -9.39 40.82
C GLN A 191 -34.89 -8.76 42.22
N ARG A 192 -35.91 -8.11 42.80
CA ARG A 192 -35.86 -7.43 44.11
C ARG A 192 -36.51 -8.23 45.24
N HIS A 193 -36.35 -9.56 45.22
CA HIS A 193 -36.53 -10.40 46.41
C HIS A 193 -35.15 -10.85 46.91
N PRO A 194 -34.60 -10.21 47.96
CA PRO A 194 -33.49 -10.78 48.72
C PRO A 194 -33.94 -12.10 49.36
N CYS A 195 -33.06 -13.08 49.38
CA CYS A 195 -33.32 -14.33 50.10
C CYS A 195 -33.48 -14.06 51.60
N VAL A 196 -34.66 -14.32 52.14
CA VAL A 196 -34.89 -14.51 53.58
C VAL A 196 -35.70 -15.80 53.72
N SER A 197 -35.06 -16.87 54.16
CA SER A 197 -35.77 -18.10 54.56
C SER A 197 -36.35 -17.92 55.95
N PRO A 198 -37.60 -18.34 56.18
CA PRO A 198 -37.83 -19.17 57.36
C PRO A 198 -38.75 -20.39 57.12
N PHE A 199 -38.33 -21.51 57.72
CA PHE A 199 -39.17 -22.60 58.25
C PHE A 199 -39.95 -23.55 57.33
N LYS A 200 -40.21 -24.75 57.87
CA LYS A 200 -40.73 -25.94 57.19
C LYS A 200 -42.21 -26.20 57.53
N SER A 201 -42.96 -26.67 56.52
CA SER A 201 -44.17 -27.52 56.63
C SER A 201 -45.45 -26.88 57.23
N PRO A 202 -46.67 -27.47 57.05
CA PRO A 202 -46.98 -28.76 56.42
C PRO A 202 -48.15 -28.78 55.38
N SER A 203 -48.32 -29.95 54.73
CA SER A 203 -49.57 -30.62 54.29
C SER A 203 -50.64 -29.90 53.43
N GLY A 204 -51.09 -30.55 52.33
CA GLY A 204 -52.33 -30.15 51.61
C GLY A 204 -52.59 -30.78 50.23
N ILE A 205 -52.95 -32.07 50.19
CA ILE A 205 -53.57 -32.82 49.06
C ILE A 205 -55.06 -33.07 49.46
N PRO A 206 -56.10 -33.35 48.62
CA PRO A 206 -56.19 -33.68 47.16
C PRO A 206 -57.35 -33.01 46.35
N SER A 207 -57.56 -33.48 45.09
CA SER A 207 -58.90 -33.80 44.48
C SER A 207 -59.79 -32.62 44.00
N LYS A 208 -60.65 -32.67 42.96
CA LYS A 208 -61.14 -33.61 41.89
C LYS A 208 -61.73 -32.69 40.76
N GLY A 209 -62.14 -33.08 39.56
CA GLY A 209 -62.26 -34.36 38.82
C GLY A 209 -62.24 -34.07 37.29
N SER A 210 -62.18 -35.07 36.40
CA SER A 210 -63.33 -35.81 35.79
C SER A 210 -64.24 -34.97 34.87
N ALA A 211 -64.77 -35.43 33.73
CA ALA A 211 -64.50 -36.54 32.79
C ALA A 211 -65.48 -36.40 31.57
N SER A 212 -65.36 -37.29 30.55
CA SER A 212 -66.33 -37.53 29.44
C SER A 212 -66.43 -36.46 28.33
N THR A 213 -66.30 -36.80 27.03
CA THR A 213 -67.21 -37.51 26.07
C THR A 213 -68.51 -36.73 25.77
N SER A 214 -69.14 -36.78 24.59
CA SER A 214 -69.03 -37.68 23.42
C SER A 214 -69.28 -36.93 22.08
N LYS A 215 -69.61 -37.65 20.98
CA LYS A 215 -69.72 -37.12 19.60
C LYS A 215 -71.15 -37.22 19.03
N GLN A 216 -71.44 -36.30 18.09
CA GLN A 216 -72.19 -36.49 16.82
C GLN A 216 -73.74 -36.37 16.75
N VAL A 217 -74.15 -36.06 15.50
CA VAL A 217 -75.46 -36.20 14.81
C VAL A 217 -76.47 -35.01 14.82
N LYS A 218 -76.93 -34.69 13.60
CA LYS A 218 -77.98 -33.75 13.11
C LYS A 218 -79.41 -34.39 13.24
N PRO A 219 -80.59 -33.85 12.79
CA PRO A 219 -80.91 -32.81 11.79
C PRO A 219 -81.89 -31.74 12.36
N SER A 220 -82.86 -31.06 11.68
CA SER A 220 -83.51 -31.21 10.35
C SER A 220 -84.09 -29.88 9.80
N GLU A 221 -84.78 -30.00 8.66
CA GLU A 221 -85.35 -28.96 7.77
C GLU A 221 -86.62 -28.24 8.28
N ARG A 222 -86.91 -27.07 7.68
CA ARG A 222 -88.07 -26.75 6.79
C ARG A 222 -87.82 -25.37 6.16
N ARG A 223 -87.67 -25.24 4.83
CA ARG A 223 -88.72 -24.91 3.83
C ARG A 223 -89.70 -23.82 4.27
N PHE A 224 -89.64 -22.66 3.64
CA PHE A 224 -90.33 -22.43 2.36
C PHE A 224 -89.37 -21.77 1.37
#